data_AF-A0A231NUS3-F1
#
_entry.id   AF-A0A231NUS3-F1
#
_cell.length_a   1.000
_cell.length_b   1.000
_cell.length_c   1.000
_cell.angle_alpha   90.00
_cell.angle_beta   90.00
_cell.angle_gamma   90.00
#
_symmetry.space_group_name_H-M   'P 1'
#
loop_
_entity.id
_entity.type
_entity.pdbx_description
1 polymer ?
#
loop_
_entity_poly.entity_id
_entity_poly.type
_entity_poly.pdbx_seq_one_letter_code
_entity_poly.pdbx_strand_id
1 'polypeptide(L)'
;MMILSLLNQNKTPIGELDQLDNCYVTELLENGEDTLSFEIYVKHPLYKDLIEENLILTDDNRYVIKSIDERGQTTIIGCSLDLSDFMVTGYHQLILEDITLAAFLNQILSGTGWMVTGTETITATKTVSMESGNTLDLLRLAEKTYGIIFRYDCIQKIIRVTTTQGYTNKGVHFSDELNIKECELRGDSFDLVTRLYAFGKDGLSFEDINGGKAYVENFQYTSKVITQVWVDERYELKEELLAAAQKKVTGLSIPNRVYTASVVDLASLLPDDYGNLAIAIGDKVTLIDRIRGIEVEHQIVKLVSYPDTPEKNVAELGRVSTDFESTITKLKTEDIKEAIVKTVPPAVNDYMNEYFGGQKWVCVEAYPEVMDVGTLYLKYVSR
;
A
#
# COMPACT_ATOMS: atom_id res chain seq x y z
N MET A 1 21.93 18.84 -6.00
CA MET A 1 22.08 18.79 -4.54
C MET A 1 20.81 19.33 -3.93
N MET A 2 20.10 18.56 -3.11
CA MET A 2 18.86 19.00 -2.49
C MET A 2 19.17 20.03 -1.39
N ILE A 3 18.50 21.18 -1.45
CA ILE A 3 18.65 22.24 -0.45
C ILE A 3 17.59 22.06 0.63
N LEU A 4 18.02 22.04 1.90
CA LEU A 4 17.11 21.96 3.05
C LEU A 4 17.16 23.28 3.82
N SER A 5 16.05 24.02 3.80
CA SER A 5 15.87 25.22 4.62
C SER A 5 15.15 24.87 5.92
N LEU A 6 15.73 25.22 7.06
CA LEU A 6 15.11 25.11 8.37
C LEU A 6 14.26 26.35 8.65
N LEU A 7 13.00 26.13 9.01
CA LEU A 7 12.08 27.17 9.47
C LEU A 7 11.58 26.81 10.86
N ASN A 8 11.27 27.82 11.66
CA ASN A 8 10.61 27.59 12.94
C ASN A 8 9.14 27.15 12.76
N GLN A 9 8.49 26.77 13.86
CA GLN A 9 7.06 26.44 13.93
C GLN A 9 6.12 27.54 13.38
N ASN A 10 6.57 28.79 13.29
CA ASN A 10 5.82 29.91 12.71
C ASN A 10 6.16 30.17 11.23
N LYS A 11 6.79 29.20 10.54
CA LYS A 11 7.22 29.31 9.13
C LYS A 11 8.19 30.47 8.87
N THR A 12 8.91 30.93 9.89
CA THR A 12 9.98 31.94 9.73
C THR A 12 11.30 31.22 9.44
N PRO A 13 12.03 31.61 8.38
CA PRO A 13 13.35 31.03 8.08
C PRO A 13 14.34 31.19 9.24
N ILE A 14 15.02 30.10 9.58
CA ILE A 14 16.14 30.07 10.54
C ILE A 14 17.47 30.06 9.78
N GLY A 15 17.60 29.18 8.78
CA GLY A 15 18.79 29.07 7.95
C GLY A 15 18.78 27.83 7.06
N GLU A 16 19.80 27.69 6.23
CA GLU A 16 19.99 26.51 5.37
C GLU A 16 20.84 25.46 6.10
N LEU A 17 20.47 24.19 5.95
CA LEU A 17 21.21 23.06 6.46
C LEU A 17 22.20 22.58 5.38
N ASP A 18 23.47 22.44 5.75
CA ASP A 18 24.52 21.89 4.90
C ASP A 18 25.16 20.67 5.58
N GLN A 19 26.11 20.03 4.87
CA GLN A 19 26.89 18.91 5.41
C GLN A 19 26.02 17.77 5.96
N LEU A 20 24.96 17.46 5.22
CA LEU A 20 24.03 16.40 5.54
C LEU A 20 24.53 15.08 4.99
N ASP A 21 24.40 14.03 5.79
CA ASP A 21 24.64 12.65 5.37
C ASP A 21 23.30 11.91 5.27
N ASN A 22 23.26 10.84 4.47
CA ASN A 22 22.09 9.95 4.34
C ASN A 22 20.74 10.70 4.21
N CYS A 23 20.71 11.77 3.40
CA CYS A 23 19.49 12.50 3.09
C CYS A 23 18.68 11.73 2.04
N TYR A 24 17.46 11.31 2.38
CA TYR A 24 16.56 10.59 1.48
C TYR A 24 15.09 10.91 1.74
N VAL A 25 14.30 10.77 0.67
CA VAL A 25 12.84 10.81 0.70
C VAL A 25 12.30 9.40 0.51
N THR A 26 11.33 8.99 1.31
CA THR A 26 10.59 7.74 1.12
C THR A 26 9.16 8.03 0.68
N GLU A 27 8.82 7.53 -0.50
CA GLU A 27 7.47 7.55 -1.06
C GLU A 27 6.88 6.13 -0.97
N LEU A 28 5.61 6.04 -0.58
CA LEU A 28 4.85 4.78 -0.56
C LEU A 28 3.72 4.90 -1.58
N LEU A 29 3.45 3.87 -2.38
CA LEU A 29 2.33 3.93 -3.33
C LEU A 29 0.98 3.90 -2.60
N GLU A 30 0.92 3.20 -1.47
CA GLU A 30 -0.31 2.96 -0.71
C GLU A 30 -0.94 4.23 -0.11
N ASN A 31 -0.13 5.24 0.18
CA ASN A 31 -0.55 6.51 0.76
C ASN A 31 0.30 7.66 0.22
N GLY A 32 -0.21 8.89 0.35
CA GLY A 32 0.49 10.11 -0.07
C GLY A 32 1.51 10.68 0.89
N GLU A 33 1.76 10.01 2.01
CA GLU A 33 2.39 10.62 3.19
C GLU A 33 3.90 10.42 3.16
N ASP A 34 4.54 11.07 2.20
CA ASP A 34 5.99 10.96 1.98
C ASP A 34 6.77 11.41 3.23
N THR A 35 7.93 10.80 3.46
CA THR A 35 8.79 11.12 4.60
C THR A 35 10.18 11.53 4.14
N LEU A 36 10.81 12.41 4.91
CA LEU A 36 12.18 12.88 4.68
C LEU A 36 13.02 12.47 5.89
N SER A 37 14.23 11.98 5.65
CA SER A 37 15.19 11.67 6.71
C SER A 37 16.57 12.13 6.30
N PHE A 38 17.35 12.61 7.26
CA PHE A 38 18.75 12.98 7.06
C PHE A 38 19.54 12.85 8.36
N GLU A 39 20.85 12.74 8.23
CA GLU A 39 21.81 12.76 9.33
C GLU A 39 22.55 14.09 9.37
N ILE A 40 22.76 14.60 10.59
CA ILE A 40 23.49 15.84 10.82
C ILE A 40 24.44 15.73 12.01
N TYR A 41 25.59 16.40 11.93
CA TYR A 41 26.58 16.42 13.00
C TYR A 41 26.12 17.31 14.17
N VAL A 42 26.30 16.85 15.41
CA VAL A 42 25.85 17.58 16.62
C VAL A 42 26.52 18.95 16.83
N LYS A 43 27.64 19.24 16.13
CA LYS A 43 28.28 20.57 16.15
C LYS A 43 27.87 21.46 14.98
N HIS A 44 26.92 21.05 14.13
CA HIS A 44 26.39 21.90 13.09
C HIS A 44 25.82 23.20 13.73
N PRO A 45 26.08 24.40 13.17
CA PRO A 45 25.69 25.66 13.80
C PRO A 45 24.19 25.78 14.13
N LEU A 46 23.34 25.17 13.30
CA LEU A 46 21.88 25.14 13.46
C LEU A 46 21.37 23.91 14.24
N TYR A 47 22.24 23.05 14.77
CA TYR A 47 21.82 21.82 15.46
C TYR A 47 20.85 22.10 16.62
N LYS A 48 21.14 23.14 17.41
CA LYS A 48 20.31 23.58 18.54
C LYS A 48 18.90 24.05 18.13
N ASP A 49 18.71 24.37 16.85
CA ASP A 49 17.46 24.88 16.29
C ASP A 49 16.65 23.74 15.62
N LEU A 50 17.19 22.53 15.54
CA LEU A 50 16.47 21.33 15.16
C LEU A 50 15.69 20.80 16.37
N ILE A 51 14.42 21.17 16.43
CA ILE A 51 13.47 20.70 17.45
C ILE A 51 12.23 20.14 16.76
N GLU A 52 11.49 19.28 17.44
CA GLU A 52 10.23 18.76 16.93
C GLU A 52 9.25 19.90 16.59
N GLU A 53 8.45 19.67 15.56
CA GLU A 53 7.52 20.62 14.94
C GLU A 53 8.17 21.80 14.19
N ASN A 54 9.50 21.97 14.20
CA ASN A 54 10.14 22.85 13.20
C ASN A 54 10.02 22.25 11.79
N LEU A 55 10.15 23.10 10.79
CA LEU A 55 9.86 22.74 9.40
C LEU A 55 11.12 22.64 8.57
N ILE A 56 11.13 21.71 7.64
CA ILE A 56 12.14 21.58 6.61
C ILE A 56 11.46 21.88 5.27
N LEU A 57 11.92 22.93 4.59
CA LEU A 57 11.50 23.25 3.24
C LEU A 57 12.57 22.74 2.26
N THR A 58 12.14 21.94 1.29
CA THR A 58 12.94 21.52 0.13
C THR A 58 12.41 22.21 -1.14
N ASP A 59 13.06 21.96 -2.27
CA ASP A 59 12.56 22.42 -3.57
C ASP A 59 11.23 21.74 -3.96
N ASP A 60 11.02 20.52 -3.49
CA ASP A 60 9.87 19.68 -3.88
C ASP A 60 8.71 19.78 -2.90
N ASN A 61 8.97 19.90 -1.60
CA ASN A 61 7.91 19.88 -0.59
C ASN A 61 8.28 20.53 0.75
N ARG A 62 7.33 20.58 1.68
CA ARG A 62 7.53 21.05 3.06
C ARG A 62 7.21 19.95 4.06
N TYR A 63 8.14 19.71 4.97
CA TYR A 63 8.10 18.68 5.99
C TYR A 63 8.15 19.28 7.40
N VAL A 64 7.74 18.50 8.39
CA VAL A 64 7.77 18.79 9.82
C VAL A 64 8.69 17.79 10.49
N ILE A 65 9.60 18.25 11.36
CA ILE A 65 10.44 17.39 12.19
C ILE A 65 9.55 16.69 13.21
N LYS A 66 9.57 15.35 13.20
CA LYS A 66 8.78 14.51 14.12
C LYS A 66 9.64 13.67 15.06
N SER A 67 10.89 13.38 14.69
CA SER A 67 11.81 12.63 15.56
C SER A 67 13.24 13.13 15.43
N ILE A 68 13.94 13.09 16.57
CA ILE A 68 15.36 13.40 16.70
C ILE A 68 15.99 12.21 17.43
N ASP A 69 16.82 11.44 16.74
CA ASP A 69 17.50 10.26 17.29
C ASP A 69 19.02 10.52 17.38
N GLU A 70 19.49 10.89 18.57
CA GLU A 70 20.89 11.23 18.83
C GLU A 70 21.77 9.98 18.93
N ARG A 71 22.78 9.88 18.06
CA ARG A 71 23.72 8.76 17.96
C ARG A 71 25.16 9.23 18.13
N GLY A 72 25.46 9.69 19.34
CA GLY A 72 26.82 10.04 19.79
C GLY A 72 27.34 11.34 19.18
N GLN A 73 27.73 11.32 17.92
CA GLN A 73 28.26 12.48 17.20
C GLN A 73 27.37 12.90 16.03
N THR A 74 26.54 11.99 15.51
CA THR A 74 25.54 12.29 14.48
C THR A 74 24.15 12.11 15.07
N THR A 75 23.17 12.77 14.47
CA THR A 75 21.76 12.68 14.86
C THR A 75 20.94 12.44 13.61
N ILE A 76 20.01 11.49 13.68
CA ILE A 76 19.04 11.22 12.60
C ILE A 76 17.81 12.06 12.86
N ILE A 77 17.44 12.88 11.88
CA ILE A 77 16.24 13.69 11.89
C ILE A 77 15.20 13.02 10.99
N GLY A 78 14.05 12.66 11.58
CA GLY A 78 12.91 12.10 10.87
C GLY A 78 11.83 13.15 10.68
N CYS A 79 11.35 13.29 9.45
CA CYS A 79 10.33 14.27 9.07
C CYS A 79 9.17 13.63 8.30
N SER A 80 7.98 14.19 8.47
CA SER A 80 6.78 13.86 7.69
C SER A 80 6.27 15.10 6.95
N LEU A 81 5.47 14.96 5.89
CA LEU A 81 4.84 16.11 5.23
C LEU A 81 4.11 17.05 6.22
N ASP A 82 4.19 18.36 5.96
CA ASP A 82 3.47 19.38 6.73
C ASP A 82 1.97 19.41 6.39
N LEU A 83 1.23 18.50 7.02
CA LEU A 83 -0.22 18.37 6.90
C LEU A 83 -0.97 19.03 8.09
N SER A 84 -0.30 19.94 8.81
CA SER A 84 -0.84 20.61 10.00
C SER A 84 -2.14 21.37 9.75
N ASP A 85 -2.33 21.92 8.55
CA ASP A 85 -3.56 22.60 8.12
C ASP A 85 -4.81 21.71 8.26
N PHE A 86 -4.67 20.38 8.15
CA PHE A 86 -5.78 19.42 8.23
C PHE A 86 -6.08 18.94 9.66
N MET A 87 -5.23 19.29 10.63
CA MET A 87 -5.40 18.89 12.03
C MET A 87 -6.16 19.93 12.87
N VAL A 88 -6.54 21.07 12.27
CA VAL A 88 -7.19 22.18 12.98
C VAL A 88 -8.69 21.94 13.20
N THR A 89 -9.42 21.55 12.16
CA THR A 89 -10.88 21.34 12.24
C THR A 89 -11.19 19.95 12.76
N GLY A 90 -11.86 19.88 13.91
CA GLY A 90 -12.37 18.64 14.50
C GLY A 90 -13.81 18.34 14.11
N TYR A 91 -14.15 17.06 14.05
CA TYR A 91 -15.48 16.54 13.74
C TYR A 91 -15.93 15.55 14.82
N HIS A 92 -17.24 15.48 15.03
CA HIS A 92 -17.87 14.51 15.91
C HIS A 92 -19.19 14.04 15.29
N GLN A 93 -19.40 12.72 15.25
CA GLN A 93 -20.59 12.08 14.68
C GLN A 93 -20.94 12.58 13.27
N LEU A 94 -19.93 12.73 12.40
CA LEU A 94 -20.13 13.11 11.01
C LEU A 94 -20.69 11.92 10.24
N ILE A 95 -21.78 12.15 9.50
CA ILE A 95 -22.31 11.21 8.52
C ILE A 95 -22.67 12.00 7.27
N LEU A 96 -22.07 11.61 6.14
CA LEU A 96 -22.35 12.16 4.81
C LEU A 96 -22.77 10.99 3.93
N GLU A 97 -24.04 10.95 3.57
CA GLU A 97 -24.64 9.87 2.77
C GLU A 97 -24.63 10.24 1.28
N ASP A 98 -24.45 9.24 0.42
CA ASP A 98 -24.52 9.36 -1.03
C ASP A 98 -23.71 10.54 -1.61
N ILE A 99 -22.54 10.83 -1.03
CA ILE A 99 -21.71 11.95 -1.42
C ILE A 99 -20.66 11.52 -2.46
N THR A 100 -20.35 12.38 -3.43
CA THR A 100 -19.24 12.16 -4.38
C THR A 100 -17.92 12.61 -3.74
N LEU A 101 -16.79 12.08 -4.23
CA LEU A 101 -15.46 12.50 -3.78
C LEU A 101 -15.27 14.02 -3.89
N ALA A 102 -15.65 14.62 -5.02
CA ALA A 102 -15.50 16.05 -5.25
C ALA A 102 -16.32 16.89 -4.25
N ALA A 103 -17.58 16.52 -4.00
CA ALA A 103 -18.43 17.22 -3.03
C ALA A 103 -17.90 17.07 -1.60
N PHE A 104 -17.46 15.87 -1.23
CA PHE A 104 -16.85 15.57 0.07
C PHE A 104 -15.61 16.44 0.32
N LEU A 105 -14.67 16.46 -0.64
CA LEU A 105 -13.43 17.24 -0.51
C LEU A 105 -13.68 18.74 -0.46
N ASN A 106 -14.61 19.25 -1.28
CA ASN A 106 -15.01 20.66 -1.21
C ASN A 106 -15.55 21.05 0.17
N GLN A 107 -16.29 20.15 0.84
CA GLN A 107 -16.85 20.41 2.16
C GLN A 107 -15.76 20.43 3.24
N ILE A 108 -14.89 19.42 3.29
CA ILE A 108 -13.92 19.28 4.39
C ILE A 108 -12.69 20.19 4.24
N LEU A 109 -12.35 20.59 3.02
CA LEU A 109 -11.19 21.47 2.75
C LEU A 109 -11.56 22.96 2.73
N SER A 110 -12.84 23.30 2.88
CA SER A 110 -13.31 24.68 2.90
C SER A 110 -12.56 25.51 3.96
N GLY A 111 -11.90 26.58 3.52
CA GLY A 111 -11.15 27.49 4.39
C GLY A 111 -9.71 27.07 4.70
N THR A 112 -9.25 25.90 4.26
CA THR A 112 -7.85 25.45 4.45
C THR A 112 -6.86 26.10 3.46
N GLY A 113 -7.39 26.62 2.35
CA GLY A 113 -6.60 27.15 1.23
C GLY A 113 -6.00 26.08 0.32
N TRP A 114 -6.34 24.80 0.52
CA TRP A 114 -5.91 23.71 -0.34
C TRP A 114 -6.84 23.53 -1.53
N MET A 115 -6.23 23.23 -2.68
CA MET A 115 -6.94 22.88 -3.92
C MET A 115 -6.86 21.39 -4.18
N VAL A 116 -7.84 20.85 -4.91
CA VAL A 116 -7.87 19.44 -5.30
C VAL A 116 -7.91 19.32 -6.81
N THR A 117 -7.17 18.35 -7.35
CA THR A 117 -7.18 17.98 -8.76
C THR A 117 -7.37 16.46 -8.92
N GLY A 118 -7.88 16.01 -10.06
CA GLY A 118 -7.95 14.57 -10.38
C GLY A 118 -9.19 13.82 -9.86
N THR A 119 -10.23 14.52 -9.38
CA THR A 119 -11.47 13.88 -8.89
C THR A 119 -12.40 13.42 -10.01
N GLU A 120 -12.18 13.86 -11.24
CA GLU A 120 -13.13 13.72 -12.37
C GLU A 120 -13.44 12.28 -12.75
N THR A 121 -12.49 11.36 -12.53
CA THR A 121 -12.63 9.93 -12.86
C THR A 121 -13.35 9.15 -11.76
N ILE A 122 -13.58 9.74 -10.59
CA ILE A 122 -14.19 9.09 -9.42
C ILE A 122 -15.63 9.59 -9.26
N THR A 123 -16.56 8.92 -9.94
CA THR A 123 -17.97 9.32 -10.02
C THR A 123 -18.89 8.61 -9.03
N ALA A 124 -18.44 7.52 -8.42
CA ALA A 124 -19.23 6.76 -7.46
C ALA A 124 -19.52 7.58 -6.20
N THR A 125 -20.76 7.50 -5.73
CA THR A 125 -21.16 8.04 -4.42
C THR A 125 -20.89 7.02 -3.33
N LYS A 126 -20.58 7.50 -2.12
CA LYS A 126 -20.32 6.67 -0.94
C LYS A 126 -20.93 7.32 0.29
N THR A 127 -21.20 6.50 1.31
CA THR A 127 -21.46 6.98 2.66
C THR A 127 -20.14 7.05 3.42
N VAL A 128 -19.83 8.23 3.96
CA VAL A 128 -18.67 8.46 4.82
C VAL A 128 -19.17 8.78 6.22
N SER A 129 -18.77 7.99 7.21
CA SER A 129 -19.10 8.22 8.62
C SER A 129 -17.87 8.20 9.50
N MET A 130 -17.82 9.13 10.47
CA MET A 130 -16.72 9.25 11.42
C MET A 130 -17.25 9.67 12.79
N GLU A 131 -16.94 8.87 13.82
CA GLU A 131 -17.37 9.16 15.20
C GLU A 131 -16.63 10.37 15.78
N SER A 132 -15.31 10.42 15.62
CA SER A 132 -14.48 11.56 16.02
C SER A 132 -13.18 11.55 15.21
N GLY A 133 -12.62 12.74 14.96
CA GLY A 133 -11.37 12.91 14.21
C GLY A 133 -11.23 14.32 13.66
N ASN A 134 -10.19 14.54 12.87
CA ASN A 134 -9.93 15.81 12.18
C ASN A 134 -10.03 15.66 10.65
N THR A 135 -9.64 16.70 9.90
CA THR A 135 -9.73 16.68 8.43
C THR A 135 -8.74 15.68 7.83
N LEU A 136 -7.56 15.48 8.44
CA LEU A 136 -6.59 14.48 7.99
C LEU A 136 -7.15 13.06 8.15
N ASP A 137 -7.83 12.79 9.25
CA ASP A 137 -8.50 11.49 9.48
C ASP A 137 -9.60 11.24 8.43
N LEU A 138 -10.34 12.28 8.04
CA LEU A 138 -11.34 12.20 6.97
C LEU A 138 -10.72 11.98 5.59
N LEU A 139 -9.56 12.59 5.30
CA LEU A 139 -8.82 12.33 4.06
C LEU A 139 -8.38 10.86 4.00
N ARG A 140 -7.75 10.34 5.06
CA ARG A 140 -7.36 8.91 5.13
C ARG A 140 -8.56 7.97 5.00
N LEU A 141 -9.68 8.32 5.62
CA LEU A 141 -10.93 7.57 5.46
C LEU A 141 -11.43 7.60 4.00
N ALA A 142 -11.30 8.73 3.32
CA ALA A 142 -11.67 8.86 1.92
C ALA A 142 -10.78 8.03 0.99
N GLU A 143 -9.47 7.95 1.24
CA GLU A 143 -8.57 7.05 0.48
C GLU A 143 -9.10 5.61 0.47
N LYS A 144 -9.43 5.10 1.66
CA LYS A 144 -10.02 3.76 1.82
C LYS A 144 -11.41 3.63 1.20
N THR A 145 -12.27 4.64 1.38
CA THR A 145 -13.69 4.58 1.00
C THR A 145 -13.88 4.66 -0.52
N TYR A 146 -13.07 5.49 -1.18
CA TYR A 146 -13.12 5.71 -2.63
C TYR A 146 -12.08 4.89 -3.41
N GLY A 147 -11.13 4.24 -2.72
CA GLY A 147 -10.06 3.46 -3.38
C GLY A 147 -9.08 4.33 -4.14
N ILE A 148 -8.74 5.48 -3.56
CA ILE A 148 -7.87 6.52 -4.13
C ILE A 148 -6.65 6.73 -3.24
N ILE A 149 -5.67 7.46 -3.76
CA ILE A 149 -4.50 7.92 -3.03
C ILE A 149 -4.38 9.42 -3.24
N PHE A 150 -4.24 10.18 -2.16
CA PHE A 150 -3.90 11.59 -2.22
C PHE A 150 -2.39 11.76 -2.35
N ARG A 151 -1.92 12.76 -3.10
CA ARG A 151 -0.53 13.21 -3.10
C ARG A 151 -0.52 14.68 -2.74
N TYR A 152 0.29 15.05 -1.75
CA TYR A 152 0.25 16.39 -1.16
C TYR A 152 1.43 17.23 -1.62
N ASP A 153 1.12 18.41 -2.13
CA ASP A 153 2.07 19.47 -2.42
C ASP A 153 1.90 20.54 -1.33
N CYS A 154 2.67 20.45 -0.24
CA CYS A 154 2.51 21.33 0.91
C CYS A 154 3.00 22.75 0.63
N ILE A 155 3.81 22.96 -0.42
CA ILE A 155 4.28 24.26 -0.87
C ILE A 155 3.14 24.99 -1.60
N GLN A 156 2.58 24.37 -2.65
CA GLN A 156 1.50 24.96 -3.46
C GLN A 156 0.11 24.77 -2.86
N LYS A 157 -0.01 23.96 -1.79
CA LYS A 157 -1.27 23.52 -1.18
C LYS A 157 -2.20 22.83 -2.18
N ILE A 158 -1.69 21.81 -2.86
CA ILE A 158 -2.45 21.03 -3.83
C ILE A 158 -2.54 19.57 -3.37
N ILE A 159 -3.74 19.02 -3.38
CA ILE A 159 -4.00 17.58 -3.29
C ILE A 159 -4.24 17.05 -4.70
N ARG A 160 -3.42 16.09 -5.13
CA ARG A 160 -3.61 15.37 -6.39
C ARG A 160 -4.24 14.01 -6.08
N VAL A 161 -5.40 13.74 -6.65
CA VAL A 161 -6.09 12.46 -6.52
C VAL A 161 -5.54 11.49 -7.56
N THR A 162 -5.08 10.34 -7.11
CA THR A 162 -4.54 9.26 -7.93
C THR A 162 -5.14 7.91 -7.52
N THR A 163 -4.77 6.83 -8.20
CA THR A 163 -5.13 5.46 -7.81
C THR A 163 -3.89 4.59 -7.92
N THR A 164 -3.92 3.35 -7.41
CA THR A 164 -2.83 2.37 -7.65
C THR A 164 -2.77 1.89 -9.10
N GLN A 165 -3.75 2.25 -9.93
CA GLN A 165 -3.90 1.82 -11.31
C GLN A 165 -3.60 2.97 -12.29
N GLY A 166 -3.49 2.64 -13.57
CA GLY A 166 -3.25 3.62 -14.64
C GLY A 166 -1.77 3.87 -14.94
N TYR A 167 -0.86 3.36 -14.12
CA TYR A 167 0.57 3.38 -14.40
C TYR A 167 0.95 2.38 -15.50
N THR A 168 1.94 2.77 -16.30
CA THR A 168 2.42 2.01 -17.45
C THR A 168 3.94 1.85 -17.36
N ASN A 169 4.45 0.84 -18.07
CA ASN A 169 5.90 0.68 -18.19
C ASN A 169 6.40 1.55 -19.34
N LYS A 170 7.31 2.48 -19.03
CA LYS A 170 7.91 3.42 -19.99
C LYS A 170 9.12 2.82 -20.74
N GLY A 171 9.26 1.49 -20.73
CA GLY A 171 10.42 0.77 -21.26
C GLY A 171 11.57 0.67 -20.25
N VAL A 172 11.27 0.79 -18.96
CA VAL A 172 12.26 0.73 -17.89
C VAL A 172 12.52 -0.73 -17.51
N HIS A 173 13.78 -1.13 -17.58
CA HIS A 173 14.24 -2.46 -17.20
C HIS A 173 15.11 -2.39 -15.97
N PHE A 174 14.93 -3.37 -15.10
CA PHE A 174 15.62 -3.55 -13.85
C PHE A 174 16.43 -4.84 -13.98
N SER A 175 17.75 -4.71 -14.04
CA SER A 175 18.68 -5.85 -14.22
C SER A 175 20.02 -5.58 -13.55
N ASP A 176 20.63 -6.63 -13.04
CA ASP A 176 21.98 -6.66 -12.47
C ASP A 176 23.09 -6.28 -13.46
N GLU A 177 22.80 -6.26 -14.76
CA GLU A 177 23.71 -5.80 -15.82
C GLU A 177 23.53 -4.34 -16.23
N LEU A 178 22.48 -3.68 -15.74
CA LEU A 178 22.10 -2.33 -16.17
C LEU A 178 22.15 -1.34 -15.00
N ASN A 179 21.23 -1.49 -14.04
CA ASN A 179 20.93 -0.47 -13.04
C ASN A 179 20.61 -1.05 -11.66
N ILE A 180 20.71 -2.37 -11.45
CA ILE A 180 20.55 -2.98 -10.13
C ILE A 180 21.93 -3.33 -9.56
N LYS A 181 22.20 -2.88 -8.33
CA LYS A 181 23.37 -3.32 -7.55
C LYS A 181 23.08 -4.58 -6.75
N GLU A 182 21.89 -4.65 -6.16
CA GLU A 182 21.44 -5.75 -5.32
C GLU A 182 19.92 -5.91 -5.46
N CYS A 183 19.44 -7.15 -5.44
CA CYS A 183 18.01 -7.44 -5.47
C CYS A 183 17.69 -8.57 -4.48
N GLU A 184 17.02 -8.23 -3.39
CA GLU A 184 16.49 -9.20 -2.44
C GLU A 184 15.11 -9.68 -2.89
N LEU A 185 14.82 -10.97 -2.72
CA LEU A 185 13.48 -11.54 -2.88
C LEU A 185 13.01 -12.08 -1.53
N ARG A 186 11.89 -11.56 -1.04
CA ARG A 186 11.13 -12.16 0.07
C ARG A 186 9.79 -12.64 -0.45
N GLY A 187 9.39 -13.85 -0.06
CA GLY A 187 8.12 -14.40 -0.52
C GLY A 187 7.72 -15.68 0.18
N ASP A 188 6.44 -15.96 0.11
CA ASP A 188 5.80 -17.12 0.71
C ASP A 188 4.62 -17.60 -0.15
N SER A 189 4.09 -18.78 0.17
CA SER A 189 2.87 -19.30 -0.44
C SER A 189 1.86 -19.76 0.62
N PHE A 190 1.90 -19.22 1.83
CA PHE A 190 1.02 -19.63 2.93
C PHE A 190 -0.44 -19.25 2.65
N ASP A 191 -0.65 -18.20 1.87
CA ASP A 191 -1.97 -17.71 1.44
C ASP A 191 -2.34 -18.13 0.01
N LEU A 192 -1.58 -19.04 -0.62
CA LEU A 192 -1.85 -19.49 -1.98
C LEU A 192 -3.19 -20.23 -2.05
N VAL A 193 -4.10 -19.78 -2.91
CA VAL A 193 -5.43 -20.39 -3.11
C VAL A 193 -5.67 -20.61 -4.60
N THR A 194 -5.96 -21.85 -4.98
CA THR A 194 -6.31 -22.21 -6.36
C THR A 194 -7.78 -22.55 -6.53
N ARG A 195 -8.53 -22.72 -5.43
CA ARG A 195 -9.98 -22.87 -5.40
C ARG A 195 -10.60 -22.03 -4.29
N LEU A 196 -11.48 -21.09 -4.66
CA LEU A 196 -12.15 -20.20 -3.73
C LEU A 196 -13.66 -20.44 -3.73
N TYR A 197 -14.19 -21.00 -2.65
CA TYR A 197 -15.63 -20.98 -2.37
C TYR A 197 -16.02 -19.59 -1.87
N ALA A 198 -17.15 -19.07 -2.34
CA ALA A 198 -17.57 -17.71 -2.01
C ALA A 198 -19.07 -17.65 -1.70
N PHE A 199 -19.42 -16.97 -0.61
CA PHE A 199 -20.79 -16.76 -0.18
C PHE A 199 -21.03 -15.30 0.19
N GLY A 200 -22.17 -14.77 -0.25
CA GLY A 200 -22.64 -13.43 0.07
C GLY A 200 -23.65 -13.44 1.22
N LYS A 201 -24.47 -12.39 1.27
CA LYS A 201 -25.48 -12.18 2.30
C LYS A 201 -26.41 -13.38 2.46
N ASP A 202 -26.67 -13.79 3.71
CA ASP A 202 -27.58 -14.90 4.03
C ASP A 202 -27.22 -16.24 3.33
N GLY A 203 -25.94 -16.44 2.99
CA GLY A 203 -25.47 -17.62 2.26
C GLY A 203 -25.68 -17.59 0.75
N LEU A 204 -25.92 -16.41 0.17
CA LEU A 204 -26.02 -16.20 -1.28
C LEU A 204 -24.84 -16.86 -2.01
N SER A 205 -25.15 -17.67 -3.02
CA SER A 205 -24.17 -18.35 -3.88
C SER A 205 -24.43 -18.03 -5.35
N PHE A 206 -23.40 -18.18 -6.18
CA PHE A 206 -23.48 -18.06 -7.64
C PHE A 206 -23.56 -19.42 -8.35
N GLU A 207 -23.78 -20.51 -7.61
CA GLU A 207 -23.76 -21.88 -8.12
C GLU A 207 -24.64 -22.09 -9.37
N ASP A 208 -25.83 -21.50 -9.37
CA ASP A 208 -26.82 -21.58 -10.46
C ASP A 208 -26.36 -20.89 -11.75
N ILE A 209 -25.52 -19.85 -11.65
CA ILE A 209 -24.93 -19.15 -12.79
C ILE A 209 -23.49 -19.60 -13.11
N ASN A 210 -22.95 -20.58 -12.36
CA ASN A 210 -21.59 -21.10 -12.51
C ASN A 210 -21.56 -22.63 -12.65
N GLY A 211 -22.57 -23.19 -13.33
CA GLY A 211 -22.59 -24.60 -13.71
C GLY A 211 -22.64 -25.58 -12.53
N GLY A 212 -23.33 -25.21 -11.44
CA GLY A 212 -23.44 -26.05 -10.26
C GLY A 212 -22.19 -26.03 -9.38
N LYS A 213 -21.39 -24.96 -9.43
CA LYS A 213 -20.23 -24.77 -8.56
C LYS A 213 -20.32 -23.48 -7.75
N ALA A 214 -20.37 -23.57 -6.43
CA ALA A 214 -20.24 -22.42 -5.52
C ALA A 214 -18.78 -21.92 -5.35
N TYR A 215 -17.89 -22.25 -6.29
CA TYR A 215 -16.48 -21.86 -6.24
C TYR A 215 -15.93 -21.49 -7.62
N VAL A 216 -14.82 -20.75 -7.59
CA VAL A 216 -14.00 -20.43 -8.77
C VAL A 216 -12.59 -21.02 -8.61
N GLU A 217 -11.90 -21.26 -9.72
CA GLU A 217 -10.57 -21.87 -9.73
C GLU A 217 -9.59 -21.08 -10.60
N ASN A 218 -8.32 -21.07 -10.19
CA ASN A 218 -7.23 -20.57 -11.00
C ASN A 218 -5.94 -21.34 -10.65
N PHE A 219 -5.34 -21.99 -11.65
CA PHE A 219 -4.17 -22.87 -11.51
C PHE A 219 -2.92 -22.31 -12.19
N GLN A 220 -2.85 -20.98 -12.39
CA GLN A 220 -1.76 -20.34 -13.13
C GLN A 220 -0.35 -20.60 -12.57
N TYR A 221 -0.21 -20.84 -11.26
CA TYR A 221 1.09 -21.12 -10.63
C TYR A 221 1.32 -22.62 -10.37
N THR A 222 0.28 -23.36 -9.98
CA THR A 222 0.37 -24.76 -9.61
C THR A 222 -0.93 -25.49 -9.93
N SER A 223 -0.84 -26.79 -10.23
CA SER A 223 -1.99 -27.67 -10.45
C SER A 223 -2.60 -28.22 -9.15
N LYS A 224 -2.00 -27.94 -7.99
CA LYS A 224 -2.53 -28.38 -6.70
C LYS A 224 -3.85 -27.66 -6.40
N VAL A 225 -4.83 -28.39 -5.87
CA VAL A 225 -6.09 -27.80 -5.35
C VAL A 225 -5.84 -27.35 -3.91
N ILE A 226 -5.89 -26.04 -3.68
CA ILE A 226 -5.74 -25.41 -2.37
C ILE A 226 -6.98 -24.57 -2.13
N THR A 227 -7.78 -24.98 -1.16
CA THR A 227 -9.17 -24.53 -0.98
C THR A 227 -9.30 -23.53 0.17
N GLN A 228 -10.00 -22.42 -0.10
CA GLN A 228 -10.41 -21.42 0.89
C GLN A 228 -11.91 -21.13 0.79
N VAL A 229 -12.52 -20.75 1.91
CA VAL A 229 -13.90 -20.27 2.01
C VAL A 229 -13.87 -18.77 2.33
N TRP A 230 -14.52 -17.98 1.47
CA TRP A 230 -14.68 -16.54 1.64
C TRP A 230 -16.16 -16.19 1.82
N VAL A 231 -16.46 -15.44 2.86
CA VAL A 231 -17.79 -14.92 3.15
C VAL A 231 -17.75 -13.40 3.22
N ASP A 232 -18.67 -12.73 2.53
CA ASP A 232 -18.79 -11.27 2.53
C ASP A 232 -20.27 -10.87 2.41
N GLU A 233 -20.89 -10.62 3.56
CA GLU A 233 -22.33 -10.31 3.71
C GLU A 233 -22.77 -9.01 2.99
N ARG A 234 -21.83 -8.24 2.43
CA ARG A 234 -22.14 -7.03 1.66
C ARG A 234 -22.59 -7.34 0.23
N TYR A 235 -22.31 -8.55 -0.27
CA TYR A 235 -22.74 -8.97 -1.60
C TYR A 235 -24.18 -9.49 -1.53
N GLU A 236 -25.10 -8.73 -2.13
CA GLU A 236 -26.51 -9.09 -2.26
C GLU A 236 -26.87 -9.62 -3.67
N LEU A 237 -25.95 -9.49 -4.63
CA LEU A 237 -26.10 -9.93 -6.02
C LEU A 237 -25.06 -11.00 -6.39
N LYS A 238 -25.52 -12.12 -6.95
CA LYS A 238 -24.67 -13.27 -7.28
C LYS A 238 -23.68 -13.00 -8.41
N GLU A 239 -24.05 -12.16 -9.38
CA GLU A 239 -23.18 -11.75 -10.48
C GLU A 239 -21.99 -10.93 -9.96
N GLU A 240 -22.23 -10.04 -8.98
CA GLU A 240 -21.19 -9.26 -8.33
C GLU A 240 -20.28 -10.15 -7.47
N LEU A 241 -20.85 -11.11 -6.75
CA LEU A 241 -20.10 -12.09 -5.96
C LEU A 241 -19.19 -12.95 -6.85
N LEU A 242 -19.70 -13.45 -7.98
CA LEU A 242 -18.93 -14.25 -8.93
C LEU A 242 -17.75 -13.45 -9.51
N ALA A 243 -18.02 -12.23 -9.99
CA ALA A 243 -16.98 -11.36 -10.53
C ALA A 243 -15.90 -11.03 -9.48
N ALA A 244 -16.31 -10.76 -8.23
CA ALA A 244 -15.40 -10.52 -7.13
C ALA A 244 -14.57 -11.76 -6.77
N ALA A 245 -15.18 -12.94 -6.73
CA ALA A 245 -14.50 -14.20 -6.46
C ALA A 245 -13.45 -14.52 -7.52
N GLN A 246 -13.76 -14.32 -8.82
CA GLN A 246 -12.82 -14.51 -9.93
C GLN A 246 -11.61 -13.56 -9.84
N LYS A 247 -11.86 -12.29 -9.52
CA LYS A 247 -10.78 -11.32 -9.27
C LYS A 247 -9.91 -11.76 -8.10
N LYS A 248 -10.53 -12.21 -7.01
CA LYS A 248 -9.84 -12.62 -5.78
C LYS A 248 -8.98 -13.87 -5.98
N VAL A 249 -9.51 -14.94 -6.58
CA VAL A 249 -8.73 -16.18 -6.83
C VAL A 249 -7.57 -15.94 -7.80
N THR A 250 -7.71 -15.00 -8.73
CA THR A 250 -6.60 -14.63 -9.64
C THR A 250 -5.43 -13.98 -8.89
N GLY A 251 -5.71 -13.17 -7.86
CA GLY A 251 -4.66 -12.64 -6.98
C GLY A 251 -4.05 -13.68 -6.05
N LEU A 252 -4.87 -14.59 -5.51
CA LEU A 252 -4.44 -15.60 -4.53
C LEU A 252 -3.76 -16.84 -5.14
N SER A 253 -3.92 -17.10 -6.44
CA SER A 253 -3.39 -18.31 -7.11
C SER A 253 -1.92 -18.20 -7.52
N ILE A 254 -1.21 -17.23 -6.96
CA ILE A 254 0.23 -16.99 -7.13
C ILE A 254 0.85 -16.72 -5.76
N PRO A 255 2.14 -17.05 -5.53
CA PRO A 255 2.82 -16.74 -4.29
C PRO A 255 2.95 -15.23 -4.07
N ASN A 256 2.97 -14.85 -2.80
CA ASN A 256 3.34 -13.52 -2.36
C ASN A 256 4.84 -13.32 -2.58
N ARG A 257 5.22 -12.26 -3.29
CA ARG A 257 6.62 -11.92 -3.54
C ARG A 257 6.80 -10.40 -3.51
N VAL A 258 7.83 -9.97 -2.81
CA VAL A 258 8.32 -8.59 -2.78
C VAL A 258 9.78 -8.65 -3.18
N TYR A 259 10.15 -7.83 -4.17
CA TYR A 259 11.55 -7.64 -4.52
C TYR A 259 12.01 -6.28 -4.02
N THR A 260 13.13 -6.23 -3.33
CA THR A 260 13.76 -4.96 -2.92
C THR A 260 15.01 -4.80 -3.74
N ALA A 261 15.02 -3.82 -4.65
CA ALA A 261 16.12 -3.56 -5.54
C ALA A 261 16.86 -2.27 -5.11
N SER A 262 18.18 -2.36 -4.94
CA SER A 262 19.06 -1.19 -4.90
C SER A 262 19.32 -0.75 -6.33
N VAL A 263 18.72 0.36 -6.73
CA VAL A 263 18.66 0.84 -8.11
C VAL A 263 19.56 2.06 -8.27
N VAL A 264 20.36 2.04 -9.32
CA VAL A 264 21.09 3.21 -9.81
C VAL A 264 20.17 3.99 -10.72
N ASP A 265 19.72 5.17 -10.28
CA ASP A 265 18.89 6.04 -11.10
C ASP A 265 19.72 6.73 -12.20
N LEU A 266 19.80 6.06 -13.35
CA LEU A 266 20.53 6.53 -14.53
C LEU A 266 19.96 7.84 -15.07
N ALA A 267 18.65 8.07 -14.97
CA ALA A 267 18.02 9.27 -15.48
C ALA A 267 18.43 10.50 -14.66
N SER A 268 18.55 10.35 -13.34
CA SER A 268 19.04 11.41 -12.46
C SER A 268 20.54 11.67 -12.63
N LEU A 269 21.35 10.63 -12.90
CA LEU A 269 22.81 10.77 -13.06
C LEU A 269 23.21 11.29 -14.45
N LEU A 270 22.52 10.85 -15.50
CA LEU A 270 22.85 11.08 -16.90
C LEU A 270 21.58 11.44 -17.68
N PRO A 271 20.97 12.61 -17.40
CA PRO A 271 19.66 12.99 -17.95
C PRO A 271 19.64 13.09 -19.48
N ASP A 272 20.75 13.50 -20.10
CA ASP A 272 20.85 13.64 -21.55
C ASP A 272 20.80 12.29 -22.28
N ASP A 273 21.37 11.23 -21.68
CA ASP A 273 21.48 9.90 -22.29
C ASP A 273 20.36 8.95 -21.84
N TYR A 274 19.88 9.10 -20.60
CA TYR A 274 18.99 8.14 -19.93
C TYR A 274 17.74 8.78 -19.31
N GLY A 275 17.42 10.04 -19.61
CA GLY A 275 16.25 10.73 -19.03
C GLY A 275 14.91 10.02 -19.28
N ASN A 276 14.80 9.23 -20.35
CA ASN A 276 13.63 8.39 -20.63
C ASN A 276 13.48 7.19 -19.69
N LEU A 277 14.51 6.85 -18.90
CA LEU A 277 14.50 5.77 -17.93
C LEU A 277 14.14 6.24 -16.50
N ALA A 278 13.65 7.48 -16.35
CA ALA A 278 13.25 8.02 -15.06
C ALA A 278 12.22 7.11 -14.39
N ILE A 279 12.42 6.88 -13.09
CA ILE A 279 11.53 6.09 -12.25
C ILE A 279 10.76 7.01 -11.31
N ALA A 280 9.51 6.66 -11.04
CA ALA A 280 8.68 7.32 -10.06
C ALA A 280 7.84 6.30 -9.29
N ILE A 281 7.36 6.67 -8.11
CA ILE A 281 6.43 5.84 -7.35
C ILE A 281 5.21 5.49 -8.21
N GLY A 282 4.78 4.23 -8.19
CA GLY A 282 3.68 3.72 -8.98
C GLY A 282 4.02 3.29 -10.41
N ASP A 283 5.14 3.73 -11.00
CA ASP A 283 5.52 3.31 -12.34
C ASP A 283 5.71 1.79 -12.42
N LYS A 284 5.45 1.23 -13.61
CA LYS A 284 5.75 -0.18 -13.86
C LYS A 284 7.13 -0.34 -14.45
N VAL A 285 7.84 -1.37 -14.02
CA VAL A 285 9.18 -1.72 -14.48
C VAL A 285 9.28 -3.20 -14.76
N THR A 286 10.14 -3.58 -15.69
CA THR A 286 10.39 -4.99 -15.99
C THR A 286 11.62 -5.48 -15.23
N LEU A 287 11.42 -6.35 -14.25
CA LEU A 287 12.51 -7.00 -13.54
C LEU A 287 12.99 -8.22 -14.35
N ILE A 288 14.27 -8.19 -14.74
CA ILE A 288 14.95 -9.29 -15.45
C ILE A 288 15.78 -10.06 -14.42
N ASP A 289 15.26 -11.19 -13.94
CA ASP A 289 16.00 -12.13 -13.09
C ASP A 289 16.68 -13.17 -13.97
N ARG A 290 17.95 -12.90 -14.30
CA ARG A 290 18.76 -13.73 -15.19
C ARG A 290 19.16 -15.07 -14.56
N ILE A 291 19.21 -15.15 -13.23
CA ILE A 291 19.54 -16.39 -12.51
C ILE A 291 18.39 -17.40 -12.68
N ARG A 292 17.14 -16.92 -12.56
CA ARG A 292 15.94 -17.76 -12.74
C ARG A 292 15.44 -17.81 -14.17
N GLY A 293 15.99 -16.96 -15.06
CA GLY A 293 15.60 -16.88 -16.46
C GLY A 293 14.18 -16.35 -16.64
N ILE A 294 13.73 -15.45 -15.77
CA ILE A 294 12.38 -14.88 -15.81
C ILE A 294 12.43 -13.37 -16.02
N GLU A 295 11.42 -12.87 -16.72
CA GLU A 295 11.18 -11.45 -16.96
C GLU A 295 9.75 -11.15 -16.55
N VAL A 296 9.58 -10.29 -15.55
CA VAL A 296 8.28 -10.02 -14.94
C VAL A 296 8.09 -8.54 -14.75
N GLU A 297 6.94 -8.02 -15.19
CA GLU A 297 6.53 -6.65 -14.91
C GLU A 297 6.08 -6.53 -13.44
N HIS A 298 6.63 -5.53 -12.76
CA HIS A 298 6.30 -5.16 -11.39
C HIS A 298 5.92 -3.69 -11.31
N GLN A 299 5.27 -3.31 -10.22
CA GLN A 299 4.97 -1.93 -9.90
C GLN A 299 5.90 -1.45 -8.78
N ILE A 300 6.44 -0.24 -8.90
CA ILE A 300 7.17 0.41 -7.81
C ILE A 300 6.15 0.85 -6.76
N VAL A 301 6.24 0.24 -5.59
CA VAL A 301 5.27 0.37 -4.50
C VAL A 301 5.85 1.08 -3.28
N LYS A 302 7.18 1.15 -3.21
CA LYS A 302 7.93 2.07 -2.35
C LYS A 302 9.19 2.49 -3.08
N LEU A 303 9.53 3.77 -2.96
CA LEU A 303 10.73 4.35 -3.51
C LEU A 303 11.45 5.15 -2.42
N VAL A 304 12.72 4.82 -2.19
CA VAL A 304 13.62 5.59 -1.34
C VAL A 304 14.61 6.28 -2.27
N SER A 305 14.48 7.59 -2.39
CA SER A 305 15.28 8.43 -3.28
C SER A 305 16.32 9.18 -2.47
N TYR A 306 17.59 9.09 -2.86
CA TYR A 306 18.72 9.84 -2.33
C TYR A 306 19.09 10.94 -3.33
N PRO A 307 18.58 12.16 -3.19
CA PRO A 307 18.71 13.22 -4.21
C PRO A 307 20.15 13.57 -4.56
N ASP A 308 21.05 13.46 -3.59
CA ASP A 308 22.46 13.80 -3.74
C ASP A 308 23.33 12.59 -4.14
N THR A 309 22.80 11.37 -3.98
CA THR A 309 23.47 10.12 -4.37
C THR A 309 22.47 9.16 -5.01
N PRO A 310 21.93 9.47 -6.21
CA PRO A 310 20.88 8.67 -6.86
C PRO A 310 21.28 7.21 -7.14
N GLU A 311 22.58 6.90 -7.07
CA GLU A 311 23.10 5.54 -7.12
C GLU A 311 22.78 4.68 -5.87
N LYS A 312 22.25 5.29 -4.81
CA LYS A 312 21.81 4.62 -3.58
C LYS A 312 20.29 4.41 -3.51
N ASN A 313 19.54 4.78 -4.55
CA ASN A 313 18.09 4.64 -4.55
C ASN A 313 17.67 3.18 -4.30
N VAL A 314 16.53 3.01 -3.63
CA VAL A 314 15.96 1.68 -3.35
C VAL A 314 14.52 1.67 -3.78
N ALA A 315 14.15 0.68 -4.61
CA ALA A 315 12.78 0.46 -5.04
C ALA A 315 12.29 -0.88 -4.49
N GLU A 316 11.18 -0.87 -3.75
CA GLU A 316 10.44 -2.10 -3.49
C GLU A 316 9.43 -2.30 -4.62
N LEU A 317 9.46 -3.50 -5.19
CA LEU A 317 8.65 -3.93 -6.32
C LEU A 317 7.58 -4.89 -5.83
N GLY A 318 6.33 -4.49 -6.01
CA GLY A 318 5.14 -5.26 -5.67
C GLY A 318 4.43 -5.76 -6.92
N ARG A 319 3.52 -6.70 -6.73
CA ARG A 319 2.46 -6.94 -7.71
C ARG A 319 1.29 -6.03 -7.38
N VAL A 320 0.58 -5.60 -8.42
CA VAL A 320 -0.71 -4.91 -8.31
C VAL A 320 -1.77 -5.89 -7.81
N SER A 321 -1.67 -6.32 -6.56
CA SER A 321 -2.79 -6.91 -5.83
C SER A 321 -3.29 -5.88 -4.83
N THR A 322 -4.58 -5.95 -4.52
CA THR A 322 -5.25 -5.06 -3.55
C THR A 322 -4.71 -5.18 -2.13
N ASP A 323 -3.74 -6.08 -1.90
CA ASP A 323 -3.36 -6.61 -0.60
C ASP A 323 -1.83 -6.47 -0.35
N PHE A 324 -1.15 -5.56 -1.06
CA PHE A 324 0.31 -5.36 -0.97
C PHE A 324 0.80 -5.05 0.45
N GLU A 325 0.15 -4.14 1.19
CA GLU A 325 0.46 -3.86 2.61
C GLU A 325 0.34 -5.12 3.48
N SER A 326 -0.72 -5.90 3.27
CA SER A 326 -0.91 -7.15 4.00
C SER A 326 0.21 -8.14 3.67
N THR A 327 0.71 -8.11 2.43
CA THR A 327 1.81 -8.94 1.97
C THR A 327 3.11 -8.54 2.64
N ILE A 328 3.47 -7.26 2.66
CA ILE A 328 4.66 -6.77 3.37
C ILE A 328 4.57 -7.03 4.87
N THR A 329 3.44 -6.72 5.50
CA THR A 329 3.26 -6.91 6.94
C THR A 329 3.40 -8.39 7.31
N LYS A 330 2.79 -9.29 6.53
CA LYS A 330 2.94 -10.74 6.74
C LYS A 330 4.38 -11.21 6.55
N LEU A 331 5.05 -10.75 5.49
CA LEU A 331 6.44 -11.14 5.22
C LEU A 331 7.44 -10.62 6.27
N LYS A 332 7.05 -9.63 7.09
CA LYS A 332 7.87 -9.09 8.19
C LYS A 332 7.64 -9.81 9.53
N THR A 333 6.54 -10.55 9.69
CA THR A 333 6.14 -11.13 10.98
C THR A 333 6.18 -12.66 10.94
N GLU A 334 7.18 -13.25 11.60
CA GLU A 334 7.28 -14.71 11.81
C GLU A 334 6.62 -15.09 13.16
N ASP A 335 5.30 -15.28 13.17
CA ASP A 335 4.62 -15.84 14.35
C ASP A 335 4.07 -17.24 14.07
N ILE A 336 4.40 -18.18 14.97
CA ILE A 336 3.79 -19.52 15.05
C ILE A 336 2.34 -19.35 15.54
N LYS A 337 1.37 -19.87 14.79
CA LYS A 337 -0.06 -19.77 15.13
C LYS A 337 -0.67 -21.14 15.35
N GLU A 338 -1.37 -21.29 16.47
CA GLU A 338 -2.29 -22.42 16.67
C GLU A 338 -3.56 -22.23 15.82
N ALA A 339 -4.20 -23.35 15.43
CA ALA A 339 -5.44 -23.27 14.66
C ALA A 339 -6.58 -22.69 15.49
N ILE A 340 -7.07 -21.52 15.07
CA ILE A 340 -8.28 -20.92 15.61
C ILE A 340 -9.47 -21.41 14.77
N VAL A 341 -10.33 -22.23 15.38
CA VAL A 341 -11.57 -22.71 14.76
C VAL A 341 -12.56 -21.55 14.64
N LYS A 342 -13.18 -21.41 13.48
CA LYS A 342 -14.16 -20.35 13.21
C LYS A 342 -15.55 -20.92 12.96
N THR A 343 -16.56 -20.30 13.56
CA THR A 343 -17.96 -20.53 13.22
C THR A 343 -18.29 -19.81 11.92
N VAL A 344 -18.86 -20.53 10.96
CA VAL A 344 -19.33 -19.97 9.69
C VAL A 344 -20.86 -19.87 9.67
N PRO A 345 -21.47 -19.06 8.78
CA PRO A 345 -22.93 -18.99 8.66
C PRO A 345 -23.56 -20.38 8.45
N PRO A 346 -24.75 -20.67 9.00
CA PRO A 346 -25.40 -21.97 8.89
C PRO A 346 -25.54 -22.47 7.44
N ALA A 347 -25.96 -21.60 6.52
CA ALA A 347 -26.07 -21.94 5.10
C ALA A 347 -24.75 -22.40 4.48
N VAL A 348 -23.62 -21.78 4.86
CA VAL A 348 -22.29 -22.19 4.41
C VAL A 348 -21.91 -23.54 5.02
N ASN A 349 -22.16 -23.71 6.32
CA ASN A 349 -21.89 -24.97 7.01
C ASN A 349 -22.69 -26.14 6.41
N ASP A 350 -23.97 -25.91 6.10
CA ASP A 350 -24.86 -26.91 5.51
C ASP A 350 -24.40 -27.28 4.09
N TYR A 351 -24.06 -26.30 3.25
CA TYR A 351 -23.50 -26.55 1.92
C TYR A 351 -22.20 -27.36 1.99
N MET A 352 -21.28 -26.99 2.89
CA MET A 352 -20.01 -27.70 3.05
C MET A 352 -20.23 -29.13 3.57
N ASN A 353 -21.18 -29.34 4.49
CA ASN A 353 -21.56 -30.67 4.95
C ASN A 353 -22.21 -31.51 3.84
N GLU A 354 -22.97 -30.91 2.93
CA GLU A 354 -23.53 -31.64 1.79
C GLU A 354 -22.43 -32.03 0.79
N TYR A 355 -21.56 -31.08 0.42
CA TYR A 355 -20.52 -31.28 -0.59
C TYR A 355 -19.37 -32.18 -0.09
N PHE A 356 -19.00 -32.07 1.18
CA PHE A 356 -17.91 -32.83 1.80
C PHE A 356 -18.40 -33.93 2.75
N GLY A 357 -19.71 -34.22 2.83
CA GLY A 357 -20.37 -35.06 3.86
C GLY A 357 -19.90 -36.50 4.09
N GLY A 358 -18.87 -36.95 3.37
CA GLY A 358 -18.11 -38.17 3.68
C GLY A 358 -16.82 -37.95 4.47
N GLN A 359 -16.44 -36.70 4.73
CA GLN A 359 -15.22 -36.29 5.44
C GLN A 359 -15.58 -35.32 6.56
N LYS A 360 -14.92 -35.43 7.71
CA LYS A 360 -14.99 -34.38 8.74
C LYS A 360 -14.32 -33.14 8.16
N TRP A 361 -14.95 -31.98 8.23
CA TRP A 361 -14.30 -30.72 7.86
C TRP A 361 -14.36 -29.72 9.01
N VAL A 362 -13.38 -28.82 9.05
CA VAL A 362 -13.26 -27.78 10.07
C VAL A 362 -12.86 -26.47 9.38
N CYS A 363 -13.57 -25.40 9.69
CA CYS A 363 -13.20 -24.06 9.27
C CYS A 363 -12.21 -23.44 10.26
N VAL A 364 -11.08 -22.92 9.75
CA VAL A 364 -10.00 -22.35 10.57
C VAL A 364 -9.56 -20.99 10.03
N GLU A 365 -9.09 -20.09 10.89
CA GLU A 365 -8.49 -18.82 10.43
C GLU A 365 -7.06 -19.01 9.88
N ALA A 366 -6.34 -20.02 10.39
CA ALA A 366 -5.01 -20.42 9.93
C ALA A 366 -4.88 -21.95 9.98
N TYR A 367 -4.07 -22.52 9.08
CA TYR A 367 -3.81 -23.96 9.09
C TYR A 367 -3.00 -24.35 10.34
N PRO A 368 -3.36 -25.43 11.05
CA PRO A 368 -2.54 -25.95 12.13
C PRO A 368 -1.25 -26.55 11.59
N GLU A 369 -0.19 -26.56 12.40
CA GLU A 369 1.04 -27.30 12.07
C GLU A 369 0.80 -28.80 11.97
N VAL A 370 -0.12 -29.33 12.77
CA VAL A 370 -0.53 -30.75 12.78
C VAL A 370 -1.98 -30.86 12.35
N MET A 371 -2.21 -31.49 11.20
CA MET A 371 -3.56 -31.75 10.68
C MET A 371 -4.04 -33.14 11.09
N ASP A 372 -5.27 -33.22 11.61
CA ASP A 372 -5.92 -34.50 11.92
C ASP A 372 -6.16 -35.32 10.66
N VAL A 373 -5.76 -36.59 10.70
CA VAL A 373 -6.01 -37.55 9.62
C VAL A 373 -7.51 -37.68 9.38
N GLY A 374 -7.94 -37.53 8.12
CA GLY A 374 -9.34 -37.61 7.72
C GLY A 374 -10.16 -36.35 8.01
N THR A 375 -9.52 -35.26 8.45
CA THR A 375 -10.17 -33.95 8.60
C THR A 375 -9.72 -32.99 7.49
N LEU A 376 -10.69 -32.41 6.78
CA LEU A 376 -10.45 -31.35 5.80
C LEU A 376 -10.45 -29.99 6.50
N TYR A 377 -9.30 -29.32 6.54
CA TYR A 377 -9.21 -27.95 7.05
C TYR A 377 -9.42 -26.96 5.92
N LEU A 378 -10.39 -26.05 6.08
CA LEU A 378 -10.66 -24.98 5.13
C LEU A 378 -10.39 -23.64 5.79
N LYS A 379 -9.56 -22.81 5.14
CA LYS A 379 -9.28 -21.47 5.65
C LYS A 379 -10.53 -20.58 5.47
N TYR A 380 -10.97 -19.93 6.54
CA TYR A 380 -12.08 -18.99 6.54
C TYR A 380 -11.57 -17.56 6.46
N VAL A 381 -12.18 -16.74 5.60
CA VAL A 381 -11.98 -15.29 5.59
C VAL A 381 -13.34 -14.61 5.51
N SER A 382 -13.67 -13.84 6.53
CA SER A 382 -14.76 -12.86 6.50
C SER A 382 -14.21 -11.51 6.10
N ARG A 383 -15.02 -10.70 5.42
CA ARG A 383 -14.70 -9.29 5.18
C ARG A 383 -15.65 -8.37 5.92
#